data_AF-A0A930VZ92-F1
#
_entry.id   AF-A0A930VZ92-F1
#
_cell.length_a   1.000
_cell.length_b   1.000
_cell.length_c   1.000
_cell.angle_alpha   90.00
_cell.angle_beta   90.00
_cell.angle_gamma   90.00
#
_symmetry.space_group_name_H-M   'P 1'
#
loop_
_entity.id
_entity.type
_entity.pdbx_description
1 polymer ?
#
loop_
_entity_poly.entity_id
_entity_poly.type
_entity_poly.pdbx_seq_one_letter_code
_entity_poly.pdbx_strand_id
1 'polypeptide(L)'
;SKSEFGSLDSDINDEELTKKSKEIQDKTEQKEKAQKKANEAKERAWRADCGNSPSFCMYERTHSLAMLDGKSNPFYNSVETWSFGAPLMRARAYYKAREVQEVIGGATGEERNDSACRKVFYQYAYEKICSGSYRENEDGTVQCAFPELPRNVQEMKETSLYTDALWPCSVEEGKTVLHADVNCPGRHGEISQYASLSDLDAGTVEKCPYCKLGVEDMGKVASASTSIENGFEHYWKIVCDEAKIYQEALEEVAKIDKEVKKLARQSKDLFEKILKELSAIRPKLCPPGAWGCVAIATRGETELPASSISAVFAAHSRLSQGSAISGAVLAPDEATKENNVLADFFDSLSKKAGFIGKGADDIFGLWGNLLVSYGLAYKEIGSQATGFLDKLDGIFSGVGTWLKGKLKTLIEGAGLQPVDMRLKRPVLTNSENILSRAGFSKEATIRKAILDLPEQGSFMEYAKVIGGVVIKDLPSEITLAEIPIPIVGGSIPIKVNIKKLLKLT
;
A
#
# COMPACT_ATOMS: atom_id res chain seq x y z
N SER A 1 36.33 -28.47 7.72
CA SER A 1 35.03 -27.78 7.64
C SER A 1 35.05 -26.88 6.41
N LYS A 2 33.97 -26.81 5.62
CA LYS A 2 33.84 -25.86 4.49
C LYS A 2 32.86 -24.74 4.83
N SER A 3 32.75 -24.39 6.11
CA SER A 3 31.82 -23.35 6.54
C SER A 3 32.37 -21.97 6.21
N GLU A 4 31.55 -21.12 5.60
CA GLU A 4 31.83 -19.71 5.36
C GLU A 4 30.92 -18.90 6.27
N PHE A 5 31.48 -17.96 7.03
CA PHE A 5 30.73 -17.07 7.91
C PHE A 5 30.88 -15.67 7.35
N GLY A 6 29.84 -15.16 6.69
CA GLY A 6 29.78 -13.75 6.28
C GLY A 6 29.81 -12.83 7.50
N SER A 7 30.06 -11.53 7.28
CA SER A 7 30.10 -10.51 8.33
C SER A 7 28.76 -10.40 9.05
N LEU A 8 28.64 -11.05 10.20
CA LEU A 8 27.42 -11.11 11.02
C LEU A 8 27.13 -9.80 11.81
N ASP A 9 27.99 -8.79 11.71
CA ASP A 9 27.94 -7.53 12.47
C ASP A 9 27.56 -6.29 11.64
N SER A 10 26.93 -6.44 10.46
CA SER A 10 26.48 -5.26 9.71
C SER A 10 25.15 -4.74 10.28
N ASP A 11 25.19 -3.61 10.98
CA ASP A 11 24.01 -2.84 11.35
C ASP A 11 23.24 -2.43 10.08
N ILE A 12 22.02 -2.94 9.93
CA ILE A 12 21.14 -2.58 8.82
C ILE A 12 20.49 -1.26 9.17
N ASN A 13 20.74 -0.23 8.34
CA ASN A 13 20.11 1.08 8.52
C ASN A 13 18.63 1.04 8.09
N ASP A 14 17.73 0.93 9.06
CA ASP A 14 16.27 0.91 8.89
C ASP A 14 15.60 2.30 9.07
N GLU A 15 16.38 3.32 9.40
CA GLU A 15 15.89 4.68 9.68
C GLU A 15 15.17 5.28 8.47
N GLU A 16 15.73 5.09 7.27
CA GLU A 16 15.13 5.62 6.03
C GLU A 16 13.81 4.92 5.68
N LEU A 17 13.69 3.62 5.99
CA LEU A 17 12.45 2.86 5.78
C LEU A 17 11.36 3.32 6.75
N THR A 18 11.72 3.48 8.02
CA THR A 18 10.82 3.99 9.08
C THR A 18 10.34 5.40 8.76
N LYS A 19 11.24 6.28 8.30
CA LYS A 19 10.89 7.64 7.86
C LYS A 19 9.88 7.63 6.71
N LYS A 20 10.14 6.85 5.65
CA LYS A 20 9.23 6.74 4.50
C LYS A 20 7.87 6.16 4.88
N SER A 21 7.83 5.21 5.82
CA SER A 21 6.56 4.69 6.33
C SER A 21 5.75 5.76 7.04
N LYS A 22 6.40 6.57 7.87
CA LYS A 22 5.73 7.68 8.56
C LYS A 22 5.20 8.71 7.56
N GLU A 23 5.97 9.05 6.52
CA GLU A 23 5.51 9.93 5.45
C GLU A 23 4.28 9.37 4.71
N ILE A 24 4.22 8.06 4.45
CA ILE A 24 3.04 7.41 3.85
C ILE A 24 1.84 7.49 4.80
N GLN A 25 2.03 7.24 6.09
CA GLN A 25 0.96 7.34 7.09
C GLN A 25 0.43 8.78 7.17
N ASP A 26 1.30 9.78 7.29
CA ASP A 26 0.90 11.19 7.35
C ASP A 26 0.10 11.61 6.10
N LYS A 27 0.51 11.13 4.91
CA LYS A 27 -0.21 11.37 3.65
C LYS A 27 -1.57 10.66 3.61
N THR A 28 -1.67 9.50 4.23
CA THR A 28 -2.94 8.76 4.36
C THR A 28 -3.95 9.55 5.17
N GLU A 29 -3.53 10.05 6.34
CA GLU A 29 -4.38 10.87 7.21
C GLU A 29 -4.81 12.17 6.51
N GLN A 30 -3.93 12.78 5.70
CA GLN A 30 -4.28 13.93 4.86
C GLN A 30 -5.33 13.55 3.82
N LYS A 31 -5.21 12.39 3.16
CA LYS A 31 -6.18 11.90 2.19
C LYS A 31 -7.55 11.68 2.83
N GLU A 32 -7.61 11.07 4.02
CA GLU A 32 -8.87 10.85 4.73
C GLU A 32 -9.58 12.17 5.08
N LYS A 33 -8.81 13.18 5.53
CA LYS A 33 -9.35 14.52 5.79
C LYS A 33 -9.90 15.19 4.52
N ALA A 34 -9.16 15.12 3.42
CA ALA A 34 -9.61 15.65 2.14
C ALA A 34 -10.87 14.91 1.62
N GLN A 35 -10.91 13.58 1.73
CA GLN A 35 -12.08 12.79 1.37
C GLN A 35 -13.29 13.12 2.24
N LYS A 36 -13.10 13.32 3.54
CA LYS A 36 -14.17 13.76 4.45
C LYS A 36 -14.70 15.14 4.05
N LYS A 37 -13.82 16.10 3.76
CA LYS A 37 -14.20 17.43 3.27
C LYS A 37 -15.01 17.34 1.98
N ALA A 38 -14.61 16.48 1.03
CA ALA A 38 -15.36 16.22 -0.19
C ALA A 38 -16.75 15.66 0.11
N ASN A 39 -16.85 14.62 0.95
CA ASN A 39 -18.13 14.00 1.31
C ASN A 39 -19.08 14.99 1.99
N GLU A 40 -18.59 15.79 2.92
CA GLU A 40 -19.37 16.82 3.61
C GLU A 40 -19.87 17.91 2.65
N ALA A 41 -19.02 18.35 1.71
CA ALA A 41 -19.42 19.32 0.68
C ALA A 41 -20.50 18.75 -0.23
N LYS A 42 -20.33 17.50 -0.70
CA LYS A 42 -21.33 16.80 -1.51
C LYS A 42 -22.66 16.66 -0.75
N GLU A 43 -22.62 16.36 0.54
CA GLU A 43 -23.81 16.23 1.37
C GLU A 43 -24.53 17.57 1.59
N ARG A 44 -23.79 18.67 1.84
CA ARG A 44 -24.35 20.02 1.94
C ARG A 44 -25.00 20.47 0.63
N ALA A 45 -24.35 20.20 -0.51
CA ALA A 45 -24.92 20.49 -1.83
C ALA A 45 -26.20 19.66 -2.10
N TRP A 46 -26.18 18.37 -1.77
CA TRP A 46 -27.37 17.51 -1.90
C TRP A 46 -28.52 17.99 -1.01
N ARG A 47 -28.25 18.43 0.22
CA ARG A 47 -29.28 19.05 1.09
C ARG A 47 -29.88 20.29 0.44
N ALA A 48 -29.05 21.19 -0.09
CA ALA A 48 -29.52 22.39 -0.78
C ALA A 48 -30.37 22.08 -2.03
N ASP A 49 -30.09 20.98 -2.73
CA ASP A 49 -30.85 20.57 -3.92
C ASP A 49 -32.14 19.78 -3.59
N CYS A 50 -32.03 18.65 -2.87
CA CYS A 50 -33.11 17.69 -2.64
C CYS A 50 -33.30 17.28 -1.16
N GLY A 51 -32.25 17.35 -0.35
CA GLY A 51 -32.18 16.64 0.94
C GLY A 51 -32.73 17.37 2.16
N ASN A 52 -33.33 18.56 2.01
CA ASN A 52 -33.70 19.41 3.15
C ASN A 52 -35.14 19.27 3.67
N SER A 53 -35.93 18.32 3.15
CA SER A 53 -37.33 18.10 3.56
C SER A 53 -37.46 17.96 5.09
N PRO A 54 -38.40 18.67 5.76
CA PRO A 54 -39.50 19.46 5.20
C PRO A 54 -39.18 20.96 4.98
N SER A 55 -37.91 21.35 5.06
CA SER A 55 -37.45 22.73 4.81
C SER A 55 -37.12 22.95 3.33
N PHE A 56 -37.16 24.21 2.90
CA PHE A 56 -36.94 24.57 1.50
C PHE A 56 -35.59 24.05 0.95
N CYS A 57 -35.63 23.63 -0.31
CA CYS A 57 -34.49 23.27 -1.16
C CYS A 57 -34.83 23.56 -2.64
N MET A 58 -33.87 23.43 -3.56
CA MET A 58 -34.11 23.69 -4.97
C MET A 58 -35.25 22.85 -5.55
N TYR A 59 -35.35 21.57 -5.18
CA TYR A 59 -36.42 20.67 -5.63
C TYR A 59 -37.82 21.18 -5.27
N GLU A 60 -38.03 21.55 -4.00
CA GLU A 60 -39.32 22.06 -3.52
C GLU A 60 -39.66 23.43 -4.11
N ARG A 61 -38.65 24.31 -4.27
CA ARG A 61 -38.81 25.63 -4.90
C ARG A 61 -39.16 25.52 -6.37
N THR A 62 -38.51 24.59 -7.07
CA THR A 62 -38.78 24.29 -8.48
C THR A 62 -40.20 23.78 -8.67
N HIS A 63 -40.66 22.90 -7.79
CA HIS A 63 -42.04 22.43 -7.79
C HIS A 63 -43.02 23.59 -7.53
N SER A 64 -42.81 24.37 -6.47
CA SER A 64 -43.75 25.40 -6.04
C SER A 64 -43.84 26.61 -6.98
N LEU A 65 -42.71 27.06 -7.55
CA LEU A 65 -42.64 28.30 -8.34
C LEU A 65 -42.69 28.09 -9.85
N ALA A 66 -42.29 26.91 -10.34
CA ALA A 66 -42.24 26.60 -11.77
C ALA A 66 -43.17 25.44 -12.15
N MET A 67 -43.88 24.84 -11.17
CA MET A 67 -44.82 23.73 -11.38
C MET A 67 -44.18 22.52 -12.08
N LEU A 68 -42.88 22.30 -11.85
CA LEU A 68 -42.14 21.18 -12.45
C LEU A 68 -42.13 19.96 -11.52
N ASP A 69 -42.30 18.78 -12.11
CA ASP A 69 -42.33 17.49 -11.43
C ASP A 69 -41.65 16.39 -12.27
N GLY A 70 -41.64 15.16 -11.71
CA GLY A 70 -41.22 13.95 -12.42
C GLY A 70 -39.85 14.06 -13.08
N LYS A 71 -39.78 13.88 -14.40
CA LYS A 71 -38.53 13.90 -15.16
C LYS A 71 -37.89 15.28 -15.27
N SER A 72 -38.68 16.35 -15.18
CA SER A 72 -38.21 17.74 -15.29
C SER A 72 -37.73 18.29 -13.94
N ASN A 73 -38.06 17.60 -12.84
CA ASN A 73 -37.64 17.94 -11.48
C ASN A 73 -37.44 16.63 -10.68
N PRO A 74 -36.44 15.78 -11.01
CA PRO A 74 -36.24 14.50 -10.34
C PRO A 74 -35.85 14.68 -8.87
N PHE A 75 -36.42 13.85 -7.99
CA PHE A 75 -36.07 13.80 -6.58
C PHE A 75 -35.02 12.71 -6.32
N TYR A 76 -33.96 13.07 -5.58
CA TYR A 76 -32.93 12.12 -5.15
C TYR A 76 -32.99 11.98 -3.63
N ASN A 77 -33.34 10.78 -3.18
CA ASN A 77 -33.55 10.48 -1.76
C ASN A 77 -32.25 10.32 -0.96
N SER A 78 -31.09 10.29 -1.62
CA SER A 78 -29.79 10.09 -0.97
C SER A 78 -28.67 10.74 -1.76
N VAL A 79 -27.57 11.08 -1.07
CA VAL A 79 -26.37 11.69 -1.67
C VAL A 79 -25.63 10.73 -2.62
N GLU A 80 -25.81 9.42 -2.45
CA GLU A 80 -25.18 8.37 -3.26
C GLU A 80 -25.79 8.27 -4.66
N THR A 81 -27.10 8.47 -4.78
CA THR A 81 -27.82 8.46 -6.08
C THR A 81 -27.78 9.82 -6.77
N TRP A 82 -27.25 10.84 -6.10
CA TRP A 82 -27.18 12.22 -6.55
C TRP A 82 -25.79 12.60 -7.06
N SER A 83 -25.75 13.49 -8.05
CA SER A 83 -24.54 14.12 -8.56
C SER A 83 -24.78 15.62 -8.77
N PHE A 84 -23.72 16.41 -8.85
CA PHE A 84 -23.84 17.85 -9.13
C PHE A 84 -24.43 18.15 -10.52
N GLY A 85 -24.58 17.16 -11.40
CA GLY A 85 -25.34 17.29 -12.64
C GLY A 85 -26.85 17.50 -12.41
N ALA A 86 -27.41 16.95 -11.32
CA ALA A 86 -28.82 17.08 -10.98
C ALA A 86 -29.28 18.54 -10.75
N PRO A 87 -28.66 19.33 -9.84
CA PRO A 87 -29.06 20.71 -9.62
C PRO A 87 -28.81 21.58 -10.85
N LEU A 88 -27.77 21.31 -11.66
CA LEU A 88 -27.51 22.04 -12.90
C LEU A 88 -28.67 21.86 -13.89
N MET A 89 -29.11 20.61 -14.11
CA MET A 89 -30.26 20.34 -14.98
C MET A 89 -31.56 20.90 -14.43
N ARG A 90 -31.75 20.84 -13.11
CA ARG A 90 -32.92 21.43 -12.44
C ARG A 90 -32.96 22.94 -12.62
N ALA A 91 -31.83 23.63 -12.44
CA ALA A 91 -31.74 25.07 -12.61
C ALA A 91 -32.04 25.50 -14.06
N ARG A 92 -31.55 24.74 -15.06
CA ARG A 92 -31.90 24.97 -16.47
C ARG A 92 -33.41 24.85 -16.71
N ALA A 93 -34.03 23.80 -16.19
CA ALA A 93 -35.47 23.60 -16.33
C ALA A 93 -36.27 24.70 -15.60
N TYR A 94 -35.85 25.04 -14.39
CA TYR A 94 -36.45 26.08 -13.56
C TYR A 94 -36.50 27.44 -14.28
N TYR A 95 -35.35 27.97 -14.73
CA TYR A 95 -35.33 29.28 -15.38
C TYR A 95 -36.07 29.29 -16.71
N LYS A 96 -35.98 28.21 -17.49
CA LYS A 96 -36.75 28.12 -18.73
C LYS A 96 -38.25 28.13 -18.48
N ALA A 97 -38.72 27.41 -17.47
CA ALA A 97 -40.13 27.39 -17.10
C ALA A 97 -40.58 28.76 -16.56
N ARG A 98 -39.79 29.39 -15.68
CA ARG A 98 -40.09 30.72 -15.13
C ARG A 98 -40.14 31.81 -16.20
N GLU A 99 -39.24 31.78 -17.17
CA GLU A 99 -39.24 32.69 -18.32
C GLU A 99 -40.54 32.58 -19.14
N VAL A 100 -41.00 31.35 -19.40
CA VAL A 100 -42.22 31.08 -20.19
C VAL A 100 -43.49 31.41 -19.43
N GLN A 101 -43.51 31.17 -18.11
CA GLN A 101 -44.66 31.39 -17.24
C GLN A 101 -44.79 32.85 -16.77
N GLU A 102 -43.77 33.69 -16.98
CA GLU A 102 -43.78 35.08 -16.53
C GLU A 102 -44.88 35.88 -17.25
N VAL A 103 -45.78 36.43 -16.44
CA VAL A 103 -46.93 37.23 -16.88
C VAL A 103 -47.06 38.46 -15.99
N ILE A 104 -47.60 39.54 -16.54
CA ILE A 104 -47.82 40.79 -15.79
C ILE A 104 -48.93 40.56 -14.76
N GLY A 105 -48.62 40.71 -13.47
CA GLY A 105 -49.54 40.43 -12.36
C GLY A 105 -50.65 41.46 -12.12
N GLY A 106 -50.68 42.55 -12.89
CA GLY A 106 -51.56 43.70 -12.63
C GLY A 106 -51.57 44.74 -13.77
N ALA A 107 -52.34 45.81 -13.58
CA ALA A 107 -52.54 46.83 -14.61
C ALA A 107 -51.65 48.08 -14.45
N THR A 108 -50.75 48.10 -13.46
CA THR A 108 -49.89 49.26 -13.18
C THR A 108 -48.60 49.22 -14.01
N GLY A 109 -48.03 50.39 -14.27
CA GLY A 109 -46.73 50.49 -14.93
C GLY A 109 -45.59 49.85 -14.12
N GLU A 110 -45.69 49.88 -12.79
CA GLU A 110 -44.72 49.27 -11.86
C GLU A 110 -44.75 47.73 -11.93
N GLU A 111 -45.93 47.10 -11.90
CA GLU A 111 -46.02 45.63 -12.02
C GLU A 111 -45.59 45.14 -13.41
N ARG A 112 -45.84 45.95 -14.45
CA ARG A 112 -45.35 45.70 -15.81
C ARG A 112 -43.82 45.77 -15.88
N ASN A 113 -43.22 46.75 -15.20
CA ASN A 113 -41.77 46.88 -15.08
C ASN A 113 -41.16 45.69 -14.33
N ASP A 114 -41.72 45.31 -13.19
CA ASP A 114 -41.25 44.18 -12.40
C ASP A 114 -41.33 42.88 -13.20
N SER A 115 -42.43 42.64 -13.91
CA SER A 115 -42.59 41.46 -14.78
C SER A 115 -41.58 41.46 -15.94
N ALA A 116 -41.36 42.60 -16.59
CA ALA A 116 -40.37 42.71 -17.66
C ALA A 116 -38.95 42.46 -17.15
N CYS A 117 -38.59 43.02 -15.99
CA CYS A 117 -37.31 42.76 -15.33
C CYS A 117 -37.14 41.28 -14.98
N ARG A 118 -38.16 40.62 -14.39
CA ARG A 118 -38.13 39.17 -14.10
C ARG A 118 -37.92 38.34 -15.35
N LYS A 119 -38.64 38.65 -16.43
CA LYS A 119 -38.55 37.90 -17.69
C LYS A 119 -37.14 37.97 -18.28
N VAL A 120 -36.58 39.18 -18.38
CA VAL A 120 -35.22 39.40 -18.87
C VAL A 120 -34.18 38.73 -17.96
N PHE A 121 -34.35 38.80 -16.64
CA PHE A 121 -33.48 38.11 -15.69
C PHE A 121 -33.55 36.59 -15.85
N TYR A 122 -34.74 36.00 -16.00
CA TYR A 122 -34.87 34.54 -16.19
C TYR A 122 -34.25 34.07 -17.50
N GLN A 123 -34.37 34.85 -18.57
CA GLN A 123 -33.69 34.55 -19.83
C GLN A 123 -32.16 34.59 -19.64
N TYR A 124 -31.64 35.66 -19.04
CA TYR A 124 -30.21 35.78 -18.73
C TYR A 124 -29.71 34.62 -17.86
N ALA A 125 -30.44 34.30 -16.78
CA ALA A 125 -30.08 33.23 -15.85
C ALA A 125 -30.08 31.87 -16.54
N TYR A 126 -31.07 31.60 -17.40
CA TYR A 126 -31.12 30.38 -18.21
C TYR A 126 -29.89 30.27 -19.12
N GLU A 127 -29.59 31.29 -19.91
CA GLU A 127 -28.43 31.33 -20.82
C GLU A 127 -27.12 31.14 -20.04
N LYS A 128 -26.99 31.86 -18.92
CA LYS A 128 -25.83 31.78 -18.04
C LYS A 128 -25.67 30.36 -17.51
N ILE A 129 -26.69 29.74 -16.93
CA ILE A 129 -26.63 28.38 -16.38
C ILE A 129 -26.42 27.32 -17.47
N CYS A 130 -26.92 27.53 -18.68
CA CYS A 130 -26.64 26.68 -19.82
C CYS A 130 -25.15 26.64 -20.19
N SER A 131 -24.39 27.72 -19.91
CA SER A 131 -22.92 27.71 -20.07
C SER A 131 -22.19 26.85 -19.04
N GLY A 132 -22.85 26.48 -17.93
CA GLY A 132 -22.25 25.64 -16.90
C GLY A 132 -22.07 24.19 -17.32
N SER A 133 -21.12 23.49 -16.71
CA SER A 133 -20.84 22.08 -17.02
C SER A 133 -20.52 21.26 -15.79
N TYR A 134 -20.87 19.97 -15.85
CA TYR A 134 -20.49 18.95 -14.88
C TYR A 134 -19.92 17.74 -15.62
N ARG A 135 -18.76 17.24 -15.17
CA ARG A 135 -18.17 16.00 -15.67
C ARG A 135 -17.46 15.27 -14.55
N GLU A 136 -17.68 13.96 -14.48
CA GLU A 136 -16.86 13.03 -13.69
C GLU A 136 -15.83 12.39 -14.62
N ASN A 137 -14.56 12.38 -14.20
CA ASN A 137 -13.48 11.75 -14.94
C ASN A 137 -13.27 10.31 -14.46
N GLU A 138 -12.65 9.47 -15.31
CA GLU A 138 -12.36 8.07 -15.00
C GLU A 138 -11.42 7.89 -13.78
N ASP A 139 -10.60 8.90 -13.48
CA ASP A 139 -9.68 8.89 -12.34
C ASP A 139 -10.35 9.29 -11.01
N GLY A 140 -11.67 9.51 -11.01
CA GLY A 140 -12.46 9.91 -9.85
C GLY A 140 -12.42 11.41 -9.54
N THR A 141 -11.70 12.22 -10.34
CA THR A 141 -11.79 13.68 -10.25
C THR A 141 -13.07 14.19 -10.91
N VAL A 142 -13.49 15.38 -10.51
CA VAL A 142 -14.71 16.01 -11.00
C VAL A 142 -14.40 17.42 -11.47
N GLN A 143 -15.06 17.83 -12.54
CA GLN A 143 -15.02 19.21 -13.04
C GLN A 143 -16.42 19.82 -12.96
N CYS A 144 -16.53 20.86 -12.12
CA CYS A 144 -17.73 21.63 -11.91
C CYS A 144 -17.47 23.08 -12.36
N ALA A 145 -18.08 23.50 -13.46
CA ALA A 145 -18.09 24.90 -13.88
C ALA A 145 -19.50 25.44 -13.71
N PHE A 146 -19.85 25.89 -12.49
CA PHE A 146 -21.18 26.43 -12.20
C PHE A 146 -21.13 27.95 -12.17
N PRO A 147 -21.91 28.62 -13.03
CA PRO A 147 -21.89 30.06 -13.12
C PRO A 147 -22.68 30.68 -11.97
N GLU A 148 -22.15 31.78 -11.45
CA GLU A 148 -22.83 32.61 -10.48
C GLU A 148 -23.78 33.58 -11.16
N LEU A 149 -24.89 33.88 -10.48
CA LEU A 149 -25.86 34.90 -10.87
C LEU A 149 -25.65 36.16 -10.02
N PRO A 150 -25.88 37.36 -10.56
CA PRO A 150 -25.67 38.60 -9.84
C PRO A 150 -26.62 38.71 -8.63
N ARG A 151 -26.12 39.18 -7.50
CA ARG A 151 -26.86 39.23 -6.21
C ARG A 151 -27.25 40.62 -5.75
N ASN A 152 -26.79 41.64 -6.46
CA ASN A 152 -27.01 43.02 -6.13
C ASN A 152 -26.86 43.89 -7.39
N VAL A 153 -27.19 45.17 -7.26
CA VAL A 153 -27.09 46.14 -8.35
C VAL A 153 -25.67 46.21 -8.91
N GLN A 154 -24.64 46.17 -8.07
CA GLN A 154 -23.25 46.30 -8.50
C GLN A 154 -22.80 45.12 -9.36
N GLU A 155 -23.07 43.89 -8.90
CA GLU A 155 -22.79 42.68 -9.69
C GLU A 155 -23.63 42.64 -10.97
N MET A 156 -24.89 43.10 -10.93
CA MET A 156 -25.74 43.16 -12.13
C MET A 156 -25.17 44.12 -13.18
N LYS A 157 -24.59 45.25 -12.75
CA LYS A 157 -23.90 46.21 -13.64
C LYS A 157 -22.69 45.62 -14.38
N GLU A 158 -22.13 44.52 -13.89
CA GLU A 158 -21.00 43.82 -14.52
C GLU A 158 -21.46 42.76 -15.54
N THR A 159 -22.77 42.68 -15.83
CA THR A 159 -23.37 41.67 -16.72
C THR A 159 -24.07 42.28 -17.94
N SER A 160 -24.44 41.42 -18.89
CA SER A 160 -25.23 41.80 -20.07
C SER A 160 -26.60 42.40 -19.73
N LEU A 161 -27.15 42.13 -18.54
CA LEU A 161 -28.39 42.75 -18.07
C LEU A 161 -28.30 44.28 -18.03
N TYR A 162 -27.09 44.83 -17.83
CA TYR A 162 -26.86 46.27 -17.77
C TYR A 162 -26.41 46.86 -19.11
N THR A 163 -25.55 46.15 -19.84
CA THR A 163 -24.88 46.67 -21.04
C THR A 163 -25.63 46.43 -22.34
N ASP A 164 -26.43 45.37 -22.42
CA ASP A 164 -27.05 44.98 -23.69
C ASP A 164 -28.29 45.83 -23.98
N ALA A 165 -28.51 46.14 -25.25
CA ALA A 165 -29.65 46.91 -25.71
C ALA A 165 -30.92 46.04 -25.73
N LEU A 166 -31.50 45.82 -24.55
CA LEU A 166 -32.64 44.92 -24.33
C LEU A 166 -33.98 45.66 -24.28
N TRP A 167 -33.98 46.97 -24.05
CA TRP A 167 -35.19 47.72 -23.72
C TRP A 167 -35.67 48.59 -24.90
N PRO A 168 -36.95 48.45 -25.32
CA PRO A 168 -37.47 49.18 -26.46
C PRO A 168 -37.61 50.67 -26.16
N CYS A 169 -37.29 51.50 -27.15
CA CYS A 169 -37.34 52.96 -27.05
C CYS A 169 -38.22 53.59 -28.12
N SER A 170 -39.03 54.57 -27.73
CA SER A 170 -39.79 55.45 -28.63
C SER A 170 -39.11 56.81 -28.77
N VAL A 171 -39.39 57.50 -29.88
CA VAL A 171 -39.05 58.93 -30.02
C VAL A 171 -40.28 59.75 -29.68
N GLU A 172 -40.20 60.53 -28.61
CA GLU A 172 -41.27 61.36 -28.08
C GLU A 172 -40.76 62.80 -27.98
N GLU A 173 -41.35 63.71 -28.74
CA GLU A 173 -40.97 65.15 -28.74
C GLU A 173 -39.45 65.40 -28.97
N GLY A 174 -38.81 64.56 -29.78
CA GLY A 174 -37.38 64.65 -30.10
C GLY A 174 -36.45 64.01 -29.06
N LYS A 175 -37.00 63.37 -28.02
CA LYS A 175 -36.27 62.62 -27.00
C LYS A 175 -36.47 61.12 -27.19
N THR A 176 -35.45 60.34 -26.86
CA THR A 176 -35.56 58.87 -26.84
C THR A 176 -36.03 58.44 -25.45
N VAL A 177 -37.20 57.82 -25.34
CA VAL A 177 -37.79 57.37 -24.08
C VAL A 177 -37.75 55.84 -24.00
N LEU A 178 -37.20 55.30 -22.92
CA LEU A 178 -37.03 53.87 -22.67
C LEU A 178 -38.25 53.27 -21.95
N HIS A 179 -38.72 52.12 -22.44
CA HIS A 179 -39.92 51.44 -21.95
C HIS A 179 -39.61 50.00 -21.50
N ALA A 180 -40.42 49.50 -20.57
CA ALA A 180 -40.30 48.12 -20.07
C ALA A 180 -40.64 47.06 -21.14
N ASP A 181 -41.57 47.36 -22.05
CA ASP A 181 -41.93 46.48 -23.15
C ASP A 181 -42.55 47.27 -24.33
N VAL A 182 -42.64 46.60 -25.49
CA VAL A 182 -43.14 47.18 -26.74
C VAL A 182 -44.63 47.55 -26.72
N ASN A 183 -45.38 47.17 -25.69
CA ASN A 183 -46.79 47.51 -25.51
C ASN A 183 -47.03 48.40 -24.29
N CYS A 184 -46.01 49.12 -23.82
CA CYS A 184 -46.13 50.07 -22.71
C CYS A 184 -47.24 51.11 -22.99
N PRO A 185 -48.27 51.22 -22.13
CA PRO A 185 -49.35 52.21 -22.29
C PRO A 185 -48.89 53.67 -22.26
N GLY A 186 -47.78 53.96 -21.58
CA GLY A 186 -47.19 55.30 -21.51
C GLY A 186 -46.30 55.67 -22.69
N ARG A 187 -46.31 54.87 -23.77
CA ARG A 187 -45.55 55.15 -24.99
C ARG A 187 -46.33 56.04 -25.93
N HIS A 188 -45.72 57.14 -26.34
CA HIS A 188 -46.28 58.12 -27.28
C HIS A 188 -45.43 58.22 -28.56
N GLY A 189 -45.24 57.10 -29.25
CA GLY A 189 -44.49 57.02 -30.50
C GLY A 189 -44.25 55.58 -30.97
N GLU A 190 -43.73 55.41 -32.18
CA GLU A 190 -43.28 54.10 -32.67
C GLU A 190 -41.95 53.70 -32.00
N ILE A 191 -41.74 52.40 -31.84
CA ILE A 191 -40.44 51.88 -31.41
C ILE A 191 -39.45 52.06 -32.55
N SER A 192 -38.38 52.81 -32.27
CA SER A 192 -37.36 53.15 -33.27
C SER A 192 -36.05 52.38 -33.04
N GLN A 193 -35.77 52.03 -31.78
CA GLN A 193 -34.52 51.40 -31.38
C GLN A 193 -34.66 50.67 -30.03
N TYR A 194 -33.59 49.99 -29.64
CA TYR A 194 -33.42 49.42 -28.31
C TYR A 194 -32.22 50.08 -27.64
N ALA A 195 -32.27 50.22 -26.31
CA ALA A 195 -31.19 50.77 -25.51
C ALA A 195 -30.96 49.92 -24.25
N SER A 196 -29.80 50.11 -23.64
CA SER A 196 -29.41 49.39 -22.44
C SER A 196 -29.75 50.17 -21.17
N LEU A 197 -29.61 49.51 -20.00
CA LEU A 197 -29.70 50.20 -18.73
C LEU A 197 -28.50 51.13 -18.49
N SER A 198 -27.34 50.85 -19.12
CA SER A 198 -26.21 51.77 -19.08
C SER A 198 -26.47 53.05 -19.86
N ASP A 199 -27.21 52.99 -20.97
CA ASP A 199 -27.63 54.17 -21.74
C ASP A 199 -28.56 55.06 -20.91
N LEU A 200 -29.44 54.45 -20.10
CA LEU A 200 -30.31 55.15 -19.17
C LEU A 200 -29.52 55.82 -18.04
N ASP A 201 -28.57 55.11 -17.43
CA ASP A 201 -27.69 55.66 -16.37
C ASP A 201 -26.79 56.78 -16.91
N ALA A 202 -26.35 56.70 -18.18
CA ALA A 202 -25.57 57.74 -18.84
C ALA A 202 -26.39 58.97 -19.28
N GLY A 203 -27.73 58.89 -19.22
CA GLY A 203 -28.63 59.94 -19.66
C GLY A 203 -28.78 60.05 -21.18
N THR A 204 -28.40 59.02 -21.94
CA THR A 204 -28.58 58.95 -23.40
C THR A 204 -30.04 58.75 -23.79
N VAL A 205 -30.82 58.11 -22.91
CA VAL A 205 -32.27 57.90 -23.04
C VAL A 205 -33.00 58.36 -21.78
N GLU A 206 -34.26 58.78 -21.92
CA GLU A 206 -35.11 59.22 -20.81
C GLU A 206 -35.96 58.08 -20.25
N LYS A 207 -36.23 58.13 -18.95
CA LYS A 207 -37.10 57.17 -18.27
C LYS A 207 -38.56 57.45 -18.59
N CYS A 208 -39.31 56.45 -19.05
CA CYS A 208 -40.77 56.56 -19.20
C CYS A 208 -41.44 56.84 -17.83
N PRO A 209 -42.30 57.88 -17.71
CA PRO A 209 -42.96 58.22 -16.44
C PRO A 209 -44.03 57.21 -16.01
N TYR A 210 -44.53 56.39 -16.95
CA TYR A 210 -45.55 55.37 -16.67
C TYR A 210 -44.95 54.07 -16.13
N CYS A 211 -44.06 53.41 -16.89
CA CYS A 211 -43.46 52.14 -16.45
C CYS A 211 -42.30 52.34 -15.48
N LYS A 212 -41.67 53.53 -15.47
CA LYS A 212 -40.60 53.93 -14.54
C LYS A 212 -39.38 53.00 -14.50
N LEU A 213 -39.20 52.15 -15.52
CA LEU A 213 -38.09 51.20 -15.62
C LEU A 213 -36.76 51.89 -15.31
N GLY A 214 -36.03 51.33 -14.35
CA GLY A 214 -34.70 51.80 -13.98
C GLY A 214 -33.78 50.67 -13.57
N VAL A 215 -32.52 51.03 -13.41
CA VAL A 215 -31.43 50.11 -13.03
C VAL A 215 -31.66 49.47 -11.67
N GLU A 216 -32.26 50.21 -10.74
CA GLU A 216 -32.62 49.71 -9.42
C GLU A 216 -33.66 48.58 -9.48
N ASP A 217 -34.59 48.60 -10.46
CA ASP A 217 -35.64 47.58 -10.54
C ASP A 217 -35.09 46.24 -11.01
N MET A 218 -34.20 46.27 -12.01
CA MET A 218 -33.43 45.09 -12.40
C MET A 218 -32.53 44.59 -11.25
N GLY A 219 -31.90 45.51 -10.53
CA GLY A 219 -31.07 45.16 -9.37
C GLY A 219 -31.87 44.59 -8.20
N LYS A 220 -33.12 45.02 -7.98
CA LYS A 220 -34.05 44.42 -7.02
C LYS A 220 -34.40 42.99 -7.43
N VAL A 221 -34.65 42.71 -8.71
CA VAL A 221 -34.90 41.33 -9.17
C VAL A 221 -33.68 40.45 -8.90
N ALA A 222 -32.48 40.92 -9.23
CA ALA A 222 -31.22 40.20 -8.95
C ALA A 222 -30.96 39.99 -7.44
N SER A 223 -31.33 40.98 -6.60
CA SER A 223 -31.11 40.94 -5.15
C SER A 223 -32.17 40.16 -4.36
N ALA A 224 -33.44 40.29 -4.75
CA ALA A 224 -34.56 39.60 -4.14
C ALA A 224 -34.46 38.08 -4.33
N SER A 225 -33.81 37.63 -5.40
CA SER A 225 -33.52 36.21 -5.61
C SER A 225 -32.53 35.63 -4.59
N THR A 226 -31.51 36.39 -4.16
CA THR A 226 -30.35 35.84 -3.43
C THR A 226 -30.33 36.16 -1.94
N SER A 227 -31.07 37.19 -1.50
CA SER A 227 -31.01 37.71 -0.13
C SER A 227 -32.06 37.11 0.80
N ILE A 228 -33.04 36.36 0.27
CA ILE A 228 -34.07 35.70 1.07
C ILE A 228 -33.64 34.24 1.27
N GLU A 229 -33.51 33.79 2.51
CA GLU A 229 -33.10 32.40 2.88
C GLU A 229 -34.07 31.31 2.37
N ASN A 230 -35.13 31.67 1.66
CA ASN A 230 -36.06 30.76 1.01
C ASN A 230 -36.01 30.81 -0.53
N GLY A 231 -35.15 31.64 -1.14
CA GLY A 231 -35.04 31.82 -2.59
C GLY A 231 -34.44 30.61 -3.30
N PHE A 232 -34.77 30.39 -4.58
CA PHE A 232 -34.14 29.32 -5.36
C PHE A 232 -32.64 29.59 -5.53
N GLU A 233 -32.27 30.85 -5.75
CA GLU A 233 -30.92 31.31 -6.00
C GLU A 233 -30.03 31.24 -4.75
N HIS A 234 -30.63 31.33 -3.56
CA HIS A 234 -29.94 31.05 -2.30
C HIS A 234 -29.40 29.62 -2.29
N TYR A 235 -30.24 28.62 -2.61
CA TYR A 235 -29.81 27.23 -2.67
C TYR A 235 -28.88 26.93 -3.86
N TRP A 236 -29.12 27.57 -5.01
CA TRP A 236 -28.18 27.48 -6.15
C TRP A 236 -26.78 27.95 -5.76
N LYS A 237 -26.68 29.05 -5.01
CA LYS A 237 -25.40 29.54 -4.49
C LYS A 237 -24.71 28.49 -3.62
N ILE A 238 -25.43 27.89 -2.68
CA ILE A 238 -24.86 26.83 -1.83
C ILE A 238 -24.33 25.70 -2.71
N VAL A 239 -25.07 25.26 -3.72
CA VAL A 239 -24.60 24.24 -4.67
C VAL A 239 -23.34 24.70 -5.41
N CYS A 240 -23.26 25.95 -5.89
CA CYS A 240 -22.07 26.49 -6.54
C CYS A 240 -20.84 26.50 -5.62
N ASP A 241 -21.01 26.99 -4.39
CA ASP A 241 -19.92 27.10 -3.42
C ASP A 241 -19.42 25.71 -3.00
N GLU A 242 -20.35 24.80 -2.69
CA GLU A 242 -20.00 23.43 -2.31
C GLU A 242 -19.44 22.61 -3.48
N ALA A 243 -19.83 22.89 -4.72
CA ALA A 243 -19.23 22.27 -5.90
C ALA A 243 -17.74 22.62 -6.04
N LYS A 244 -17.35 23.87 -5.76
CA LYS A 244 -15.94 24.29 -5.75
C LYS A 244 -15.16 23.56 -4.65
N ILE A 245 -15.71 23.53 -3.43
CA ILE A 245 -15.10 22.84 -2.29
C ILE A 245 -14.92 21.35 -2.58
N TYR A 246 -15.93 20.71 -3.18
CA TYR A 246 -15.90 19.30 -3.56
C TYR A 246 -14.82 19.01 -4.61
N GLN A 247 -14.77 19.82 -5.67
CA GLN A 247 -13.77 19.68 -6.73
C GLN A 247 -12.34 19.84 -6.17
N GLU A 248 -12.07 20.90 -5.42
CA GLU A 248 -10.75 21.14 -4.80
C GLU A 248 -10.32 19.98 -3.89
N ALA A 249 -11.26 19.43 -3.11
CA ALA A 249 -10.98 18.32 -2.22
C ALA A 249 -10.65 17.03 -2.99
N LEU A 250 -11.33 16.74 -4.11
CA LEU A 250 -11.01 15.59 -4.96
C LEU A 250 -9.69 15.76 -5.72
N GLU A 251 -9.36 16.99 -6.15
CA GLU A 251 -8.05 17.29 -6.74
C GLU A 251 -6.92 17.08 -5.73
N GLU A 252 -7.13 17.47 -4.47
CA GLU A 252 -6.22 17.21 -3.36
C GLU A 252 -6.04 15.70 -3.11
N VAL A 253 -7.13 14.93 -3.06
CA VAL A 253 -7.09 13.47 -2.94
C VAL A 253 -6.28 12.84 -4.09
N ALA A 254 -6.53 13.26 -5.34
CA ALA A 254 -5.81 12.75 -6.50
C ALA A 254 -4.32 13.09 -6.47
N LYS A 255 -3.95 14.28 -5.97
CA LYS A 255 -2.56 14.68 -5.75
C LYS A 255 -1.89 13.80 -4.69
N ILE A 256 -2.55 13.61 -3.55
CA ILE A 256 -2.02 12.77 -2.46
C ILE A 256 -1.83 11.33 -2.94
N ASP A 257 -2.76 10.77 -3.73
CA ASP A 257 -2.61 9.43 -4.28
C ASP A 257 -1.40 9.30 -5.22
N LYS A 258 -1.09 10.34 -6.00
CA LYS A 258 0.14 10.36 -6.83
C LYS A 258 1.40 10.38 -5.95
N GLU A 259 1.38 11.15 -4.86
CA GLU A 259 2.49 11.24 -3.90
C GLU A 259 2.70 9.91 -3.15
N VAL A 260 1.62 9.28 -2.65
CA VAL A 260 1.68 7.97 -1.98
C VAL A 260 2.20 6.89 -2.92
N LYS A 261 1.73 6.86 -4.19
CA LYS A 261 2.25 5.93 -5.20
C LYS A 261 3.75 6.15 -5.46
N LYS A 262 4.23 7.39 -5.47
CA LYS A 262 5.65 7.72 -5.62
C LYS A 262 6.46 7.25 -4.41
N LEU A 263 5.99 7.52 -3.19
CA LEU A 263 6.64 7.09 -1.95
C LEU A 263 6.70 5.55 -1.87
N ALA A 264 5.61 4.85 -2.17
CA ALA A 264 5.57 3.39 -2.19
C ALA A 264 6.58 2.77 -3.17
N ARG A 265 6.77 3.38 -4.35
CA ARG A 265 7.83 2.95 -5.31
C ARG A 265 9.23 3.13 -4.72
N GLN A 266 9.51 4.28 -4.10
CA GLN A 266 10.81 4.53 -3.47
C GLN A 266 11.08 3.58 -2.30
N SER A 267 10.07 3.29 -1.46
CA SER A 267 10.21 2.34 -0.35
C SER A 267 10.51 0.93 -0.84
N LYS A 268 9.92 0.52 -1.98
CA LYS A 268 10.22 -0.77 -2.62
C LYS A 268 11.69 -0.84 -3.05
N ASP A 269 12.21 0.20 -3.69
CA ASP A 269 13.60 0.21 -4.17
C ASP A 269 14.60 0.17 -2.99
N LEU A 270 14.28 0.85 -1.89
CA LEU A 270 15.05 0.79 -0.65
C LEU A 270 15.01 -0.63 -0.05
N PHE A 271 13.83 -1.23 0.02
CA PHE A 271 13.67 -2.60 0.51
C PHE A 271 14.45 -3.60 -0.34
N GLU A 272 14.46 -3.46 -1.67
CA GLU A 272 15.25 -4.32 -2.55
C GLU A 272 16.76 -4.18 -2.30
N LYS A 273 17.25 -2.98 -2.00
CA LYS A 273 18.66 -2.76 -1.62
C LYS A 273 19.01 -3.46 -0.30
N ILE A 274 18.19 -3.25 0.73
CA ILE A 274 18.38 -3.89 2.04
C ILE A 274 18.37 -5.42 1.91
N LEU A 275 17.46 -5.98 1.10
CA LEU A 275 17.42 -7.43 0.84
C LEU A 275 18.68 -7.95 0.12
N LYS A 276 19.25 -7.18 -0.81
CA LYS A 276 20.50 -7.55 -1.48
C LYS A 276 21.66 -7.57 -0.49
N GLU A 277 21.76 -6.57 0.39
CA GLU A 277 22.75 -6.52 1.47
C GLU A 277 22.58 -7.71 2.43
N LEU A 278 21.34 -8.01 2.84
CA LEU A 278 20.99 -9.18 3.66
C LEU A 278 21.34 -10.52 3.00
N SER A 279 21.15 -10.65 1.69
CA SER A 279 21.42 -11.90 0.96
C SER A 279 22.92 -12.28 0.96
N ALA A 280 23.81 -11.30 1.10
CA ALA A 280 25.25 -11.51 1.10
C ALA A 280 25.81 -12.02 2.44
N ILE A 281 25.02 -11.94 3.53
CA ILE A 281 25.50 -12.17 4.90
C ILE A 281 25.36 -13.64 5.34
N ARG A 282 24.71 -14.51 4.55
CA ARG A 282 24.33 -15.85 5.02
C ARG A 282 25.55 -16.76 5.23
N PRO A 283 25.74 -17.32 6.45
CA PRO A 283 26.77 -18.32 6.67
C PRO A 283 26.41 -19.63 5.97
N LYS A 284 27.31 -20.16 5.16
CA LYS A 284 27.19 -21.51 4.59
C LYS A 284 27.78 -22.49 5.58
N LEU A 285 26.97 -23.30 6.24
CA LEU A 285 27.45 -24.26 7.25
C LEU A 285 27.70 -25.64 6.64
N CYS A 286 28.95 -26.11 6.69
CA CYS A 286 29.34 -27.47 6.31
C CYS A 286 30.30 -28.07 7.36
N PRO A 287 29.78 -28.40 8.57
CA PRO A 287 30.58 -28.94 9.65
C PRO A 287 31.14 -30.34 9.32
N PRO A 288 32.20 -30.80 10.01
CA PRO A 288 32.65 -32.19 9.93
C PRO A 288 31.48 -33.17 10.19
N GLY A 289 31.34 -34.20 9.35
CA GLY A 289 30.22 -35.16 9.44
C GLY A 289 28.90 -34.71 8.80
N ALA A 290 28.82 -33.52 8.18
CA ALA A 290 27.60 -33.01 7.54
C ALA A 290 27.00 -33.94 6.46
N TRP A 291 27.83 -34.83 5.89
CA TRP A 291 27.43 -35.77 4.85
C TRP A 291 27.06 -37.16 5.37
N GLY A 292 27.23 -37.42 6.66
CA GLY A 292 26.99 -38.73 7.28
C GLY A 292 28.20 -39.28 8.05
N CYS A 293 27.99 -40.44 8.67
CA CYS A 293 29.00 -41.20 9.40
C CYS A 293 29.20 -42.58 8.74
N VAL A 294 30.45 -43.04 8.70
CA VAL A 294 30.81 -44.39 8.26
C VAL A 294 31.44 -45.12 9.45
N ALA A 295 30.89 -46.27 9.80
CA ALA A 295 31.41 -47.14 10.84
C ALA A 295 32.01 -48.39 10.22
N ILE A 296 33.15 -48.85 10.75
CA ILE A 296 33.78 -50.10 10.36
C ILE A 296 33.90 -50.97 11.59
N ALA A 297 33.42 -52.20 11.49
CA ALA A 297 33.60 -53.23 12.50
C ALA A 297 34.51 -54.31 11.93
N THR A 298 35.60 -54.61 12.62
CA THR A 298 36.53 -55.67 12.25
C THR A 298 36.43 -56.80 13.26
N ARG A 299 36.50 -58.04 12.77
CA ARG A 299 36.50 -59.24 13.60
C ARG A 299 37.76 -60.03 13.32
N GLY A 300 38.51 -60.30 14.39
CA GLY A 300 39.65 -61.22 14.36
C GLY A 300 39.21 -62.66 14.06
N GLU A 301 40.18 -63.55 13.86
CA GLU A 301 39.88 -64.96 13.64
C GLU A 301 39.22 -65.49 14.92
N THR A 302 38.08 -66.18 14.78
CA THR A 302 37.31 -66.62 15.94
C THR A 302 36.99 -68.10 15.79
N GLU A 303 37.39 -68.90 16.77
CA GLU A 303 36.96 -70.29 16.87
C GLU A 303 35.47 -70.31 17.24
N LEU A 304 34.68 -70.96 16.41
CA LEU A 304 33.26 -71.13 16.69
C LEU A 304 33.10 -72.08 17.89
N PRO A 305 32.19 -71.78 18.84
CA PRO A 305 31.87 -72.71 19.91
C PRO A 305 31.44 -74.07 19.33
N ALA A 306 31.84 -75.16 19.98
CA ALA A 306 31.46 -76.52 19.58
C ALA A 306 29.94 -76.75 19.55
N SER A 307 29.15 -75.88 20.20
CA SER A 307 27.69 -75.87 20.19
C SER A 307 27.05 -75.16 18.99
N SER A 308 27.84 -74.60 18.06
CA SER A 308 27.34 -73.95 16.85
C SER A 308 26.92 -74.98 15.79
N ILE A 309 25.86 -74.69 15.04
CA ILE A 309 25.34 -75.55 13.95
C ILE A 309 26.42 -75.87 12.91
N SER A 310 27.41 -74.99 12.74
CA SER A 310 28.55 -75.16 11.83
C SER A 310 29.50 -76.30 12.23
N ALA A 311 29.56 -76.68 13.52
CA ALA A 311 30.42 -77.75 14.01
C ALA A 311 30.00 -79.15 13.51
N VAL A 312 28.78 -79.30 13.01
CA VAL A 312 28.25 -80.56 12.44
C VAL A 312 28.86 -80.85 11.07
N PHE A 313 29.27 -79.82 10.33
CA PHE A 313 29.76 -79.96 8.95
C PHE A 313 31.29 -79.84 8.83
N ALA A 314 31.99 -79.33 9.86
CA ALA A 314 33.45 -79.31 9.92
C ALA A 314 33.95 -79.32 11.38
N ALA A 315 34.77 -80.31 11.74
CA ALA A 315 35.48 -80.31 13.03
C ALA A 315 36.51 -79.17 13.05
N HIS A 316 36.35 -78.23 13.98
CA HIS A 316 37.12 -76.98 14.10
C HIS A 316 36.86 -75.95 12.99
N SER A 317 35.59 -75.63 12.74
CA SER A 317 35.23 -74.49 11.90
C SER A 317 35.68 -73.17 12.53
N ARG A 318 36.69 -72.53 11.96
CA ARG A 318 37.09 -71.15 12.29
C ARG A 318 36.34 -70.18 11.40
N LEU A 319 35.77 -69.15 12.00
CA LEU A 319 35.34 -67.98 11.24
C LEU A 319 36.58 -67.17 10.89
N SER A 320 36.91 -67.13 9.60
CA SER A 320 37.99 -66.29 9.07
C SER A 320 37.83 -64.84 9.52
N GLN A 321 38.91 -64.08 9.55
CA GLN A 321 38.85 -62.64 9.81
C GLN A 321 37.89 -61.95 8.82
N GLY A 322 37.27 -60.86 9.24
CA GLY A 322 36.33 -60.14 8.39
C GLY A 322 36.05 -58.74 8.87
N SER A 323 35.72 -57.86 7.92
CA SER A 323 35.38 -56.47 8.15
C SER A 323 33.99 -56.18 7.59
N ALA A 324 33.20 -55.39 8.32
CA ALA A 324 31.91 -54.89 7.90
C ALA A 324 31.93 -53.36 7.92
N ILE A 325 31.32 -52.74 6.92
CA ILE A 325 31.18 -51.30 6.80
C ILE A 325 29.69 -50.93 6.80
N SER A 326 29.35 -49.85 7.49
CA SER A 326 27.99 -49.31 7.52
C SER A 326 28.00 -47.80 7.43
N GLY A 327 27.04 -47.24 6.71
CA GLY A 327 26.86 -45.80 6.54
C GLY A 327 25.55 -45.35 7.15
N ALA A 328 25.58 -44.21 7.85
CA ALA A 328 24.37 -43.57 8.36
C ALA A 328 24.36 -42.08 8.02
N VAL A 329 23.21 -41.57 7.61
CA VAL A 329 22.98 -40.14 7.34
C VAL A 329 21.79 -39.63 8.11
N LEU A 330 21.72 -38.33 8.29
CA LEU A 330 20.59 -37.65 8.90
C LEU A 330 19.58 -37.25 7.83
N ALA A 331 18.42 -37.89 7.79
CA ALA A 331 17.31 -37.60 6.88
C ALA A 331 16.18 -36.85 7.60
N PRO A 332 15.55 -35.83 6.98
CA PRO A 332 14.49 -35.07 7.60
C PRO A 332 13.24 -35.94 7.84
N ASP A 333 12.62 -35.75 8.99
CA ASP A 333 11.39 -36.41 9.42
C ASP A 333 10.18 -35.52 9.11
N GLU A 334 9.35 -35.93 8.16
CA GLU A 334 8.17 -35.17 7.73
C GLU A 334 7.15 -34.95 8.86
N ALA A 335 7.12 -35.81 9.88
CA ALA A 335 6.22 -35.67 11.02
C ALA A 335 6.58 -34.48 11.93
N THR A 336 7.70 -33.80 11.68
CA THR A 336 8.28 -32.78 12.55
C THR A 336 8.40 -31.42 11.87
N LYS A 337 7.62 -31.22 10.79
CA LYS A 337 7.59 -30.01 9.98
C LYS A 337 7.31 -28.71 10.76
N GLU A 338 6.63 -28.81 11.90
CA GLU A 338 6.27 -27.68 12.76
C GLU A 338 7.08 -27.61 14.08
N ASN A 339 8.09 -28.49 14.29
CA ASN A 339 8.82 -28.56 15.55
C ASN A 339 9.91 -27.49 15.69
N ASN A 340 10.02 -26.92 16.90
CA ASN A 340 11.12 -26.04 17.32
C ASN A 340 12.26 -26.85 17.96
N VAL A 341 12.86 -27.74 17.15
CA VAL A 341 13.89 -28.71 17.55
C VAL A 341 15.02 -28.13 18.38
N LEU A 342 15.45 -26.90 18.08
CA LEU A 342 16.52 -26.25 18.82
C LEU A 342 16.11 -26.00 20.28
N ALA A 343 14.88 -25.54 20.52
CA ALA A 343 14.39 -25.28 21.86
C ALA A 343 14.33 -26.57 22.70
N ASP A 344 13.79 -27.66 22.14
CA ASP A 344 13.67 -28.95 22.83
C ASP A 344 15.04 -29.63 23.07
N PHE A 345 15.99 -29.47 22.14
CA PHE A 345 17.36 -29.95 22.32
C PHE A 345 18.07 -29.22 23.46
N PHE A 346 17.92 -27.90 23.57
CA PHE A 346 18.50 -27.12 24.67
C PHE A 346 17.79 -27.35 26.00
N ASP A 347 16.46 -27.57 26.00
CA ASP A 347 15.70 -27.99 27.17
C ASP A 347 16.09 -29.40 27.64
N SER A 348 16.44 -30.30 26.72
CA SER A 348 16.91 -31.65 27.06
C SER A 348 18.36 -31.66 27.53
N LEU A 349 19.21 -30.81 26.94
CA LEU A 349 20.63 -30.67 27.30
C LEU A 349 20.79 -30.01 28.68
N SER A 350 19.98 -28.99 28.99
CA SER A 350 19.94 -28.38 30.34
C SER A 350 19.46 -29.37 31.40
N LYS A 351 18.59 -30.32 31.05
CA LYS A 351 18.09 -31.38 31.94
C LYS A 351 19.04 -32.58 32.09
N LYS A 352 20.01 -32.79 31.18
CA LYS A 352 20.92 -33.96 31.18
C LYS A 352 22.39 -33.65 31.53
N ALA A 353 22.75 -32.39 31.78
CA ALA A 353 24.12 -32.02 32.12
C ALA A 353 24.51 -32.47 33.55
N GLY A 354 25.03 -33.69 33.63
CA GLY A 354 25.59 -34.27 34.85
C GLY A 354 26.42 -35.53 34.60
N PHE A 355 27.42 -35.53 33.69
CA PHE A 355 28.67 -36.32 33.81
C PHE A 355 29.73 -36.08 32.68
N ILE A 356 30.98 -35.82 33.12
CA ILE A 356 32.37 -36.01 32.58
C ILE A 356 32.82 -35.38 31.24
N GLY A 357 33.69 -34.34 31.37
CA GLY A 357 34.85 -34.08 30.48
C GLY A 357 35.00 -32.64 29.95
N LYS A 358 35.79 -31.79 30.63
CA LYS A 358 35.96 -30.32 30.42
C LYS A 358 36.59 -29.84 29.08
N GLY A 359 36.46 -30.57 27.97
CA GLY A 359 37.14 -30.25 26.69
C GLY A 359 36.22 -30.09 25.47
N ALA A 360 34.93 -30.41 25.58
CA ALA A 360 33.98 -30.33 24.47
C ALA A 360 32.89 -29.24 24.67
N ASP A 361 32.75 -28.71 25.89
CA ASP A 361 31.63 -27.85 26.28
C ASP A 361 31.64 -26.46 25.61
N ASP A 362 32.82 -25.88 25.35
CA ASP A 362 32.90 -24.52 24.80
C ASP A 362 32.65 -24.46 23.28
N ILE A 363 32.98 -25.51 22.53
CA ILE A 363 32.75 -25.56 21.08
C ILE A 363 31.25 -25.72 20.81
N PHE A 364 30.57 -26.63 21.51
CA PHE A 364 29.12 -26.79 21.39
C PHE A 364 28.35 -25.60 21.97
N GLY A 365 28.88 -24.92 22.99
CA GLY A 365 28.36 -23.65 23.48
C GLY A 365 28.47 -22.51 22.47
N LEU A 366 29.58 -22.41 21.72
CA LEU A 366 29.77 -21.40 20.68
C LEU A 366 28.88 -21.65 19.46
N TRP A 367 28.79 -22.90 19.00
CA TRP A 367 27.86 -23.32 17.94
C TRP A 367 26.40 -23.16 18.37
N GLY A 368 26.11 -23.42 19.66
CA GLY A 368 24.80 -23.20 20.26
C GLY A 368 24.43 -21.72 20.29
N ASN A 369 25.34 -20.85 20.73
CA ASN A 369 25.14 -19.39 20.72
C ASN A 369 25.02 -18.81 19.31
N LEU A 370 25.75 -19.34 18.33
CA LEU A 370 25.66 -18.95 16.92
C LEU A 370 24.32 -19.38 16.27
N LEU A 371 23.82 -20.57 16.61
CA LEU A 371 22.53 -21.08 16.12
C LEU A 371 21.34 -20.41 16.82
N VAL A 372 21.48 -20.07 18.10
CA VAL A 372 20.50 -19.32 18.88
C VAL A 372 20.42 -17.87 18.40
N SER A 373 21.55 -17.20 18.18
CA SER A 373 21.57 -15.84 17.61
C SER A 373 21.01 -15.80 16.17
N TYR A 374 21.31 -16.81 15.33
CA TYR A 374 20.72 -16.96 14.00
C TYR A 374 19.19 -17.18 14.05
N GLY A 375 18.70 -18.00 14.99
CA GLY A 375 17.27 -18.25 15.19
C GLY A 375 16.50 -17.04 15.76
N LEU A 376 17.14 -16.25 16.63
CA LEU A 376 16.60 -15.01 17.20
C LEU A 376 16.55 -13.91 16.14
N ALA A 377 17.64 -13.68 15.38
CA ALA A 377 17.66 -12.72 14.28
C ALA A 377 16.61 -13.02 13.21
N TYR A 378 16.37 -14.30 12.89
CA TYR A 378 15.36 -14.70 11.91
C TYR A 378 13.92 -14.49 12.40
N LYS A 379 13.63 -14.80 13.67
CA LYS A 379 12.31 -14.55 14.28
C LYS A 379 12.01 -13.06 14.38
N GLU A 380 13.01 -12.24 14.69
CA GLU A 380 12.90 -10.78 14.76
C GLU A 380 12.57 -10.18 13.39
N ILE A 381 13.32 -10.53 12.34
CA ILE A 381 13.11 -10.01 10.97
C ILE A 381 11.75 -10.45 10.41
N GLY A 382 11.37 -11.72 10.60
CA GLY A 382 10.10 -12.25 10.13
C GLY A 382 8.90 -11.58 10.81
N SER A 383 8.95 -11.45 12.13
CA SER A 383 7.85 -10.89 12.94
C SER A 383 7.72 -9.37 12.81
N GLN A 384 8.83 -8.63 12.66
CA GLN A 384 8.80 -7.19 12.41
C GLN A 384 8.32 -6.87 10.99
N ALA A 385 8.74 -7.64 9.98
CA ALA A 385 8.26 -7.47 8.61
C ALA A 385 6.76 -7.80 8.50
N THR A 386 6.28 -8.89 9.12
CA THR A 386 4.84 -9.19 9.14
C THR A 386 4.04 -8.20 9.99
N GLY A 387 4.55 -7.81 11.16
CA GLY A 387 3.89 -6.85 12.05
C GLY A 387 3.78 -5.44 11.47
N PHE A 388 4.72 -5.04 10.61
CA PHE A 388 4.64 -3.81 9.81
C PHE A 388 3.56 -3.90 8.72
N LEU A 389 3.47 -5.04 8.03
CA LEU A 389 2.52 -5.23 6.93
C LEU A 389 1.08 -5.45 7.40
N ASP A 390 0.89 -6.14 8.52
CA ASP A 390 -0.44 -6.35 9.11
C ASP A 390 -1.03 -5.03 9.61
N LYS A 391 -0.18 -4.08 10.05
CA LYS A 391 -0.59 -2.70 10.35
C LYS A 391 -0.99 -1.91 9.09
N LEU A 392 -0.36 -2.18 7.94
CA LEU A 392 -0.71 -1.55 6.66
C LEU A 392 -1.99 -2.15 6.03
N ASP A 393 -2.23 -3.46 6.17
CA ASP A 393 -3.44 -4.14 5.69
C ASP A 393 -4.70 -3.67 6.46
N GLY A 394 -4.55 -3.29 7.74
CA GLY A 394 -5.65 -2.77 8.56
C GLY A 394 -6.15 -1.37 8.16
N ILE A 395 -5.39 -0.63 7.35
CA ILE A 395 -5.66 0.78 7.01
C ILE A 395 -6.04 0.94 5.52
N PHE A 396 -5.59 0.04 4.64
CA PHE A 396 -5.85 0.13 3.20
C PHE A 396 -6.29 -1.20 2.59
N SER A 397 -7.53 -1.29 2.12
CA SER A 397 -7.99 -2.40 1.31
C SER A 397 -7.31 -2.39 -0.07
N GLY A 398 -6.34 -3.29 -0.27
CA GLY A 398 -5.76 -3.63 -1.58
C GLY A 398 -4.29 -3.24 -1.82
N VAL A 399 -3.77 -2.20 -1.16
CA VAL A 399 -2.34 -1.83 -1.25
C VAL A 399 -1.47 -2.83 -0.48
N GLY A 400 -1.94 -3.28 0.68
CA GLY A 400 -1.25 -4.28 1.50
C GLY A 400 -1.10 -5.62 0.79
N THR A 401 -2.15 -6.09 0.10
CA THR A 401 -2.11 -7.36 -0.66
C THR A 401 -1.12 -7.32 -1.83
N TRP A 402 -1.06 -6.19 -2.57
CA TRP A 402 -0.09 -6.00 -3.65
C TRP A 402 1.35 -5.92 -3.12
N LEU A 403 1.57 -5.16 -2.05
CA LEU A 403 2.87 -5.00 -1.41
C LEU A 403 3.37 -6.34 -0.84
N LYS A 404 2.48 -7.09 -0.18
CA LYS A 404 2.71 -8.44 0.36
C LYS A 404 3.09 -9.44 -0.73
N GLY A 405 2.42 -9.41 -1.89
CA GLY A 405 2.75 -10.26 -3.03
C GLY A 405 4.14 -9.96 -3.61
N LYS A 406 4.50 -8.69 -3.77
CA LYS A 406 5.83 -8.28 -4.25
C LYS A 406 6.93 -8.56 -3.24
N LEU A 407 6.66 -8.32 -1.97
CA LEU A 407 7.57 -8.64 -0.88
C LEU A 407 7.90 -10.14 -0.83
N LYS A 408 6.86 -10.99 -0.92
CA LYS A 408 7.04 -12.44 -0.98
C LYS A 408 7.95 -12.86 -2.14
N THR A 409 7.73 -12.29 -3.33
CA THR A 409 8.56 -12.56 -4.51
C THR A 409 10.01 -12.13 -4.30
N LEU A 410 10.24 -11.01 -3.61
CA LEU A 410 11.58 -10.50 -3.30
C LEU A 410 12.30 -11.35 -2.23
N ILE A 411 11.59 -11.81 -1.20
CA ILE A 411 12.10 -12.74 -0.18
C ILE A 411 12.49 -14.08 -0.83
N GLU A 412 11.65 -14.58 -1.75
CA GLU A 412 11.92 -15.78 -2.54
C GLU A 412 13.15 -15.60 -3.45
N GLY A 413 13.24 -14.46 -4.15
CA GLY A 413 14.36 -14.13 -5.04
C GLY A 413 15.69 -13.87 -4.32
N ALA A 414 15.65 -13.36 -3.08
CA ALA A 414 16.84 -13.14 -2.24
C ALA A 414 17.29 -14.40 -1.48
N GLY A 415 16.60 -15.54 -1.63
CA GLY A 415 16.96 -16.79 -0.96
C GLY A 415 16.73 -16.78 0.56
N LEU A 416 15.95 -15.82 1.07
CA LEU A 416 15.64 -15.62 2.49
C LEU A 416 14.54 -16.57 3.00
N GLN A 417 14.39 -17.74 2.36
CA GLN A 417 13.45 -18.76 2.80
C GLN A 417 13.89 -19.38 4.14
N PRO A 418 12.92 -19.78 4.99
CA PRO A 418 13.19 -20.42 6.27
C PRO A 418 14.08 -21.65 6.06
N VAL A 419 15.09 -21.81 6.93
CA VAL A 419 15.91 -23.01 6.96
C VAL A 419 15.02 -24.20 7.32
N ASP A 420 15.27 -25.36 6.71
CA ASP A 420 14.57 -26.59 7.04
C ASP A 420 14.94 -27.04 8.47
N MET A 421 13.99 -26.84 9.39
CA MET A 421 14.14 -27.12 10.83
C MET A 421 13.62 -28.51 11.23
N ARG A 422 13.22 -29.35 10.27
CA ARG A 422 12.72 -30.70 10.56
C ARG A 422 13.76 -31.49 11.35
N LEU A 423 13.30 -32.27 12.33
CA LEU A 423 14.15 -33.24 13.02
C LEU A 423 14.76 -34.15 11.97
N LYS A 424 16.07 -34.35 12.04
CA LYS A 424 16.72 -35.34 11.20
C LYS A 424 16.89 -36.63 11.98
N ARG A 425 16.38 -37.73 11.43
CA ARG A 425 16.56 -39.07 11.98
C ARG A 425 17.76 -39.74 11.32
N PRO A 426 18.55 -40.53 12.07
CA PRO A 426 19.57 -41.36 11.47
C PRO A 426 18.91 -42.45 10.61
N VAL A 427 19.27 -42.53 9.34
CA VAL A 427 18.87 -43.58 8.42
C VAL A 427 20.12 -44.24 7.84
N LEU A 428 20.05 -45.55 7.66
CA LEU A 428 21.12 -46.29 7.01
C LEU A 428 21.17 -45.92 5.53
N THR A 429 22.38 -45.72 5.02
CA THR A 429 22.64 -45.52 3.60
C THR A 429 23.91 -46.26 3.22
N ASN A 430 24.07 -46.52 1.93
CA ASN A 430 25.33 -47.04 1.43
C ASN A 430 26.47 -46.06 1.77
N SER A 431 27.53 -46.54 2.43
CA SER A 431 28.70 -45.73 2.84
C SER A 431 29.33 -44.98 1.67
N GLU A 432 29.19 -45.50 0.45
CA GLU A 432 29.61 -44.85 -0.80
C GLU A 432 28.94 -43.48 -1.03
N ASN A 433 27.67 -43.32 -0.67
CA ASN A 433 26.95 -42.05 -0.79
C ASN A 433 27.58 -40.97 0.11
N ILE A 434 28.10 -41.37 1.26
CA ILE A 434 28.74 -40.47 2.23
C ILE A 434 30.14 -40.10 1.75
N LEU A 435 30.92 -41.11 1.34
CA LEU A 435 32.31 -40.94 0.89
C LEU A 435 32.40 -40.13 -0.41
N SER A 436 31.54 -40.39 -1.40
CA SER A 436 31.50 -39.61 -2.64
C SER A 436 31.22 -38.12 -2.40
N ARG A 437 30.25 -37.80 -1.54
CA ARG A 437 29.91 -36.41 -1.14
C ARG A 437 31.02 -35.73 -0.35
N ALA A 438 31.79 -36.50 0.43
CA ALA A 438 32.97 -36.00 1.12
C ALA A 438 34.18 -35.76 0.18
N GLY A 439 34.04 -36.06 -1.12
CA GLY A 439 35.07 -35.82 -2.14
C GLY A 439 35.89 -37.06 -2.53
N PHE A 440 35.53 -38.25 -2.04
CA PHE A 440 36.15 -39.52 -2.43
C PHE A 440 35.48 -40.05 -3.71
N SER A 441 35.79 -39.45 -4.86
CA SER A 441 35.02 -39.57 -6.10
C SER A 441 35.47 -40.68 -7.08
N LYS A 442 36.11 -41.75 -6.60
CA LYS A 442 36.43 -42.90 -7.46
C LYS A 442 35.86 -44.17 -6.83
N GLU A 443 34.75 -44.66 -7.36
CA GLU A 443 34.11 -45.96 -7.05
C GLU A 443 35.14 -47.10 -6.87
N ALA A 444 36.12 -47.16 -7.77
CA ALA A 444 37.21 -48.13 -7.73
C ALA A 444 38.15 -47.98 -6.53
N THR A 445 38.29 -46.78 -5.96
CA THR A 445 39.18 -46.49 -4.82
C THR A 445 38.53 -46.82 -3.48
N ILE A 446 37.21 -46.67 -3.33
CA ILE A 446 36.50 -47.03 -2.09
C ILE A 446 36.44 -48.55 -1.95
N ARG A 447 36.07 -49.27 -3.02
CA ARG A 447 36.01 -50.74 -3.00
C ARG A 447 37.40 -51.35 -2.83
N LYS A 448 38.42 -50.77 -3.48
CA LYS A 448 39.82 -51.18 -3.32
C LYS A 448 40.37 -50.84 -1.93
N ALA A 449 40.05 -49.68 -1.36
CA ALA A 449 40.36 -49.36 0.04
C ALA A 449 39.71 -50.34 1.02
N ILE A 450 38.43 -50.69 0.83
CA ILE A 450 37.75 -51.67 1.67
C ILE A 450 38.39 -53.07 1.54
N LEU A 451 38.86 -53.43 0.34
CA LEU A 451 39.58 -54.69 0.09
C LEU A 451 41.04 -54.66 0.60
N ASP A 452 41.67 -53.48 0.66
CA ASP A 452 43.04 -53.24 1.12
C ASP A 452 43.10 -52.95 2.64
N LEU A 453 41.99 -53.08 3.38
CA LEU A 453 41.98 -52.98 4.84
C LEU A 453 42.84 -54.10 5.45
N PRO A 454 43.81 -53.78 6.32
CA PRO A 454 44.71 -54.79 6.88
C PRO A 454 43.94 -55.80 7.73
N GLU A 455 44.33 -57.07 7.66
CA GLU A 455 43.72 -58.18 8.40
C GLU A 455 43.79 -57.98 9.93
N GLN A 456 44.83 -57.30 10.42
CA GLN A 456 44.89 -56.69 11.75
C GLN A 456 45.52 -55.30 11.68
N GLY A 457 44.94 -54.35 12.42
CA GLY A 457 45.49 -53.00 12.52
C GLY A 457 44.90 -52.21 13.68
N SER A 458 45.63 -51.20 14.12
CA SER A 458 45.14 -50.15 15.01
C SER A 458 44.06 -49.31 14.31
N PHE A 459 43.24 -48.59 15.08
CA PHE A 459 42.29 -47.59 14.55
C PHE A 459 42.91 -46.67 13.48
N MET A 460 44.20 -46.36 13.63
CA MET A 460 44.97 -45.49 12.74
C MET A 460 45.29 -46.11 11.37
N GLU A 461 45.42 -47.42 11.28
CA GLU A 461 45.70 -48.14 10.03
C GLU A 461 44.43 -48.27 9.19
N TYR A 462 43.30 -48.55 9.83
CA TYR A 462 42.00 -48.52 9.17
C TYR A 462 41.57 -47.12 8.72
N ALA A 463 41.86 -46.10 9.54
CA ALA A 463 41.61 -44.70 9.17
C ALA A 463 42.44 -44.26 7.96
N LYS A 464 43.69 -44.71 7.82
CA LYS A 464 44.53 -44.43 6.64
C LYS A 464 43.99 -45.01 5.34
N VAL A 465 43.36 -46.19 5.42
CA VAL A 465 42.88 -46.93 4.25
C VAL A 465 41.56 -46.36 3.72
N ILE A 466 40.58 -46.09 4.58
CA ILE A 466 39.21 -45.70 4.16
C ILE A 466 39.07 -44.22 3.79
N GLY A 467 39.91 -43.35 4.35
CA GLY A 467 39.86 -41.95 3.98
C GLY A 467 41.03 -41.24 4.59
N GLY A 468 41.91 -40.72 3.74
CA GLY A 468 43.09 -39.97 4.13
C GLY A 468 42.86 -39.08 5.35
N VAL A 469 43.23 -39.60 6.52
CA VAL A 469 43.74 -38.72 7.56
C VAL A 469 45.05 -38.24 6.98
N VAL A 470 45.04 -37.03 6.44
CA VAL A 470 46.27 -36.31 6.10
C VAL A 470 46.96 -35.99 7.42
N ILE A 471 47.55 -37.00 8.08
CA ILE A 471 48.37 -36.81 9.29
C ILE A 471 49.66 -36.09 8.92
N LYS A 472 50.12 -36.23 7.67
CA LYS A 472 51.30 -35.52 7.19
C LYS A 472 51.14 -34.00 7.17
N ASP A 473 49.90 -33.49 7.11
CA ASP A 473 49.60 -32.05 7.12
C ASP A 473 48.74 -31.63 8.33
N LEU A 474 48.55 -32.50 9.34
CA LEU A 474 48.01 -32.07 10.62
C LEU A 474 49.11 -31.30 11.34
N PRO A 475 49.01 -29.96 11.48
CA PRO A 475 50.07 -29.20 12.11
C PRO A 475 50.21 -29.69 13.57
N SER A 476 51.45 -29.73 14.06
CA SER A 476 51.75 -30.19 15.43
C SER A 476 50.93 -29.44 16.48
N GLU A 477 50.56 -28.21 16.16
CA GLU A 477 49.62 -27.37 16.87
C GLU A 477 48.62 -26.77 15.87
N ILE A 478 47.32 -26.87 16.15
CA ILE A 478 46.31 -26.03 15.50
C ILE A 478 46.00 -24.87 16.44
N THR A 479 46.16 -23.65 15.95
CA THR A 479 45.59 -22.47 16.61
C THR A 479 44.08 -22.52 16.44
N LEU A 480 43.36 -22.83 17.51
CA LEU A 480 41.90 -22.96 17.50
C LEU A 480 41.21 -21.60 17.50
N ALA A 481 41.83 -20.60 18.12
CA ALA A 481 41.36 -19.23 18.17
C ALA A 481 42.51 -18.29 18.53
N GLU A 482 42.39 -17.03 18.13
CA GLU A 482 43.21 -15.93 18.62
C GLU A 482 42.32 -15.03 19.47
N ILE A 483 42.62 -14.93 20.76
CA ILE A 483 41.84 -14.07 21.68
C ILE A 483 42.42 -12.65 21.61
N PRO A 484 41.67 -11.67 21.10
CA PRO A 484 42.10 -10.27 21.15
C PRO A 484 42.02 -9.76 22.60
N ILE A 485 43.09 -9.15 23.10
CA ILE A 485 43.14 -8.52 24.42
C ILE A 485 42.54 -7.12 24.30
N PRO A 486 41.36 -6.82 24.88
CA PRO A 486 40.59 -5.62 24.56
C PRO A 486 41.23 -4.28 24.97
N ILE A 487 42.31 -4.28 25.76
CA ILE A 487 42.86 -3.06 26.37
C ILE A 487 44.30 -2.74 25.92
N VAL A 488 45.09 -3.73 25.50
CA VAL A 488 46.54 -3.53 25.24
C VAL A 488 46.92 -3.72 23.77
N GLY A 489 46.03 -4.25 22.93
CA GLY A 489 46.30 -4.50 21.51
C GLY A 489 47.25 -5.68 21.33
N GLY A 490 46.68 -6.82 20.94
CA GLY A 490 47.42 -8.07 20.68
C GLY A 490 46.50 -9.28 20.80
N SER A 491 46.85 -10.38 20.15
CA SER A 491 46.09 -11.64 20.21
C SER A 491 46.89 -12.75 20.90
N ILE A 492 46.23 -13.53 21.77
CA ILE A 492 46.80 -14.75 22.34
C ILE A 492 46.28 -15.95 21.53
N PRO A 493 47.12 -16.67 20.78
CA PRO A 493 46.72 -17.87 20.07
C PRO A 493 46.54 -19.03 21.04
N ILE A 494 45.32 -19.59 21.11
CA ILE A 494 45.05 -20.86 21.80
C ILE A 494 45.43 -21.99 20.86
N LYS A 495 46.49 -22.71 21.20
CA LYS A 495 47.02 -23.80 20.41
C LYS A 495 46.69 -25.14 21.04
N VAL A 496 46.22 -26.10 20.24
CA VAL A 496 46.02 -27.49 20.66
C VAL A 496 47.02 -28.40 19.99
N ASN A 497 47.75 -29.13 20.81
CA ASN A 497 48.73 -30.12 20.36
C ASN A 497 48.02 -31.44 20.02
N ILE A 498 47.87 -31.70 18.73
CA ILE A 498 47.07 -32.82 18.22
C ILE A 498 47.75 -34.17 18.47
N LYS A 499 49.09 -34.20 18.52
CA LYS A 499 49.85 -35.43 18.79
C LYS A 499 49.61 -35.95 20.22
N LYS A 500 49.57 -35.04 21.18
CA LYS A 500 49.33 -35.37 22.60
C LYS A 500 47.92 -35.93 22.84
N LEU A 501 46.93 -35.41 22.09
CA LEU A 501 45.52 -35.79 22.20
C LEU A 501 45.23 -37.16 21.58
N LEU A 502 45.98 -37.56 20.55
CA LEU A 502 45.89 -38.86 19.88
C LEU A 502 46.82 -39.95 20.44
N LYS A 503 47.59 -39.65 21.52
CA LYS A 503 48.63 -40.54 22.07
C LYS A 503 49.62 -41.06 21.02
N LEU A 504 49.95 -40.22 20.03
CA LEU A 504 51.02 -40.49 19.08
C LEU A 504 52.30 -39.88 19.66
N THR A 505 53.27 -40.72 20.05
CA THR A 505 54.65 -40.27 20.33
C THR A 505 55.31 -39.70 19.10
#